data_AF-A0AA85J6U8-F1
#
_entry.id   AF-A0AA85J6U8-F1
#
_cell.length_a   1.000
_cell.length_b   1.000
_cell.length_c   1.000
_cell.angle_alpha   90.00
_cell.angle_beta   90.00
_cell.angle_gamma   90.00
#
_symmetry.space_group_name_H-M   'P 1'
#
loop_
_entity.id
_entity.type
_entity.pdbx_description
1 polymer ?
#
loop_
_entity_poly.entity_id
_entity_poly.type
_entity_poly.pdbx_seq_one_letter_code
_entity_poly.pdbx_strand_id
1 'polypeptide(L)' 'MSNATTVRTVCRVIRNIVSRSPELRASFLKLECGTGDTDLEKLLNLALKNSSCCDQAKAALCDLKCTVELQEPWKGSL' A
#
# COMPACT_ATOMS: atom_id res chain seq x y z
N MET A 1 -11.38 -11.61 -5.33
CA MET A 1 -10.22 -10.71 -5.17
C MET A 1 -10.07 -9.88 -6.44
N SER A 2 -9.86 -8.57 -6.33
CA SER A 2 -9.61 -7.66 -7.44
C SER A 2 -8.43 -8.12 -8.31
N ASN A 3 -8.46 -7.84 -9.62
CA ASN A 3 -7.39 -8.23 -10.55
C ASN A 3 -6.03 -7.66 -10.09
N ALA A 4 -4.99 -8.49 -10.05
CA ALA A 4 -3.65 -8.11 -9.60
C ALA A 4 -3.08 -6.91 -10.37
N THR A 5 -3.37 -6.80 -11.67
CA THR A 5 -2.97 -5.65 -12.49
C THR A 5 -3.61 -4.35 -12.01
N THR A 6 -4.89 -4.39 -11.63
CA THR A 6 -5.61 -3.25 -11.07
C THR A 6 -4.99 -2.82 -9.75
N VAL A 7 -4.74 -3.77 -8.83
CA VAL A 7 -4.15 -3.47 -7.50
C VAL A 7 -2.76 -2.86 -7.64
N ARG A 8 -1.88 -3.42 -8.49
CA ARG A 8 -0.56 -2.83 -8.76
C ARG A 8 -0.65 -1.43 -9.33
N THR A 9 -1.59 -1.20 -10.25
CA THR A 9 -1.80 0.12 -10.87
C THR A 9 -2.25 1.14 -9.84
N VAL A 10 -3.20 0.78 -8.98
CA VAL A 10 -3.69 1.63 -7.89
C VAL A 10 -2.56 1.96 -6.90
N CYS A 11 -1.78 0.97 -6.46
CA CYS A 11 -0.62 1.19 -5.59
C CYS A 11 0.34 2.21 -6.22
N ARG A 12 0.69 2.04 -7.50
CA ARG A 12 1.56 2.99 -8.21
C ARG A 12 0.99 4.40 -8.28
N VAL A 13 -0.32 4.55 -8.53
CA VAL A 13 -0.99 5.85 -8.56
C VAL A 13 -0.91 6.53 -7.19
N ILE A 14 -1.24 5.81 -6.11
CA ILE A 14 -1.15 6.34 -4.73
C ILE A 14 0.26 6.87 -4.47
N ARG A 15 1.28 6.03 -4.70
CA ARG A 15 2.70 6.38 -4.50
C ARG A 15 3.11 7.63 -5.31
N ASN A 16 2.67 7.71 -6.55
CA ASN A 16 2.94 8.86 -7.42
C ASN A 16 2.29 10.17 -6.94
N ILE A 17 1.10 10.08 -6.33
CA ILE A 17 0.39 11.24 -5.79
C ILE A 17 1.06 11.69 -4.48
N VAL A 18 1.23 10.78 -3.52
CA VAL A 18 1.76 11.13 -2.19
C VAL A 18 3.25 11.50 -2.19
N SER A 19 4.00 11.09 -3.20
CA SER A 19 5.39 11.56 -3.40
C SER A 19 5.46 13.01 -3.84
N ARG A 20 4.47 13.48 -4.63
CA ARG A 20 4.40 14.87 -5.11
C ARG A 20 3.63 15.79 -4.17
N SER A 21 2.68 15.22 -3.42
CA SER A 21 1.81 15.94 -2.49
C SER A 21 1.69 15.17 -1.17
N PRO A 22 2.74 15.20 -0.32
CA PRO A 22 2.77 14.50 0.97
C PRO A 22 1.61 14.83 1.91
N GLU A 23 1.05 16.04 1.80
CA GLU A 23 -0.11 16.52 2.55
C GLU A 23 -1.38 15.69 2.30
N LEU A 24 -1.47 14.98 1.16
CA LEU A 24 -2.62 14.14 0.82
C LEU A 24 -2.61 12.77 1.51
N ARG A 25 -1.51 12.37 2.18
CA ARG A 25 -1.42 11.07 2.87
C ARG A 25 -2.57 10.87 3.87
N ALA A 26 -2.85 11.89 4.69
CA ALA A 26 -3.92 11.83 5.67
C ALA A 26 -5.29 11.68 4.99
N SER A 27 -5.51 12.33 3.86
CA SER A 27 -6.75 12.23 3.08
C SER A 27 -6.95 10.83 2.51
N PHE A 28 -5.88 10.17 2.05
CA PHE A 28 -5.95 8.77 1.60
C PHE A 28 -6.33 7.80 2.73
N LEU A 29 -5.87 8.05 3.97
CA LEU A 29 -6.15 7.20 5.12
C LEU A 29 -7.52 7.49 5.77
N LYS A 30 -8.01 8.72 5.66
CA LYS A 30 -9.34 9.14 6.14
C LYS A 30 -10.46 8.86 5.15
N LEU A 31 -10.14 8.41 3.94
CA LEU A 31 -11.15 8.10 2.94
C LEU A 31 -11.92 6.85 3.36
N GLU A 32 -13.13 7.04 3.88
CA GLU A 32 -14.12 5.97 3.96
C GLU A 32 -14.48 5.57 2.53
N CYS A 33 -13.89 4.49 2.05
CA CYS A 33 -14.14 4.02 0.69
C CYS A 33 -15.46 3.22 0.67
N GLY A 34 -16.60 3.91 0.70
CA GLY A 34 -17.94 3.34 0.53
C GLY A 34 -18.66 2.91 1.81
N THR A 35 -19.69 2.07 1.68
CA THR A 35 -20.62 1.63 2.75
C THR A 35 -20.02 0.60 3.71
N GLY A 36 -18.86 0.89 4.31
CA GLY A 36 -18.29 0.07 5.37
C GLY A 36 -16.96 0.61 5.89
N ASP A 37 -16.56 0.18 7.09
CA ASP A 37 -15.32 0.55 7.83
C ASP A 37 -14.02 0.05 7.16
N THR A 38 -13.95 0.05 5.83
CA THR A 38 -12.78 -0.41 5.08
C THR A 38 -11.97 0.79 4.61
N ASP A 39 -11.04 1.22 5.46
CA ASP A 39 -10.03 2.19 5.09
C ASP A 39 -9.01 1.61 4.09
N LEU A 40 -8.28 2.49 3.41
CA LEU A 40 -7.29 2.10 2.40
C LEU A 40 -6.16 1.25 2.98
N GLU A 41 -5.77 1.48 4.23
CA GLU A 41 -4.73 0.71 4.91
C GLU A 41 -5.14 -0.77 5.05
N LYS A 42 -6.37 -1.06 5.45
CA LYS A 42 -6.93 -2.42 5.48
C LYS A 42 -6.92 -3.06 4.10
N LEU A 43 -7.29 -2.33 3.05
CA LEU A 43 -7.27 -2.85 1.67
C LEU A 43 -5.85 -3.21 1.21
N LEU A 44 -4.88 -2.35 1.50
CA LEU A 44 -3.47 -2.61 1.19
C LEU A 44 -2.92 -3.79 1.99
N ASN A 45 -3.27 -3.90 3.28
CA ASN A 45 -2.91 -5.04 4.12
C ASN A 45 -3.51 -6.36 3.59
N LEU A 46 -4.74 -6.35 3.07
CA LEU A 46 -5.32 -7.52 2.40
C LEU A 46 -4.57 -7.87 1.12
N ALA A 47 -4.09 -6.88 0.37
CA ALA A 47 -3.32 -7.09 -0.85
C ALA A 47 -1.94 -7.73 -0.59
N LEU A 48 -1.37 -7.61 0.63
CA LEU A 48 -0.13 -8.29 1.02
C LEU A 48 -0.24 -9.82 0.91
N LYS A 49 -1.45 -10.38 1.05
CA LYS A 49 -1.71 -11.83 0.93
C LYS A 49 -1.54 -12.34 -0.50
N ASN A 50 -1.47 -11.45 -1.49
CA ASN A 50 -1.23 -11.80 -2.88
C ASN A 50 0.23 -11.50 -3.25
N SER A 51 1.01 -12.54 -3.49
CA SER A 51 2.43 -12.44 -3.86
C SER A 51 2.68 -11.56 -5.09
N SER A 52 1.75 -11.51 -6.05
CA SER A 52 1.86 -10.69 -7.27
C SER A 52 1.67 -9.19 -7.02
N CYS A 53 1.22 -8.79 -5.83
CA CYS A 53 0.95 -7.42 -5.43
C CYS A 53 1.73 -6.98 -4.19
N CYS A 54 2.32 -7.92 -3.45
CA CYS A 54 2.92 -7.71 -2.13
C CYS A 54 3.89 -6.51 -2.11
N ASP A 55 4.86 -6.46 -3.01
CA ASP A 55 5.87 -5.39 -3.03
C ASP A 55 5.26 -4.01 -3.29
N GLN A 56 4.28 -3.93 -4.18
CA GLN A 56 3.62 -2.65 -4.50
C GLN A 56 2.73 -2.19 -3.36
N ALA A 57 2.06 -3.11 -2.68
CA ALA A 57 1.24 -2.82 -1.51
C ALA A 57 2.11 -2.37 -0.32
N LYS A 58 3.22 -3.06 -0.03
CA LYS A 58 4.20 -2.64 0.98
C LYS A 58 4.73 -1.25 0.72
N ALA A 59 5.14 -0.99 -0.52
CA ALA A 59 5.70 0.30 -0.85
C ALA A 59 4.65 1.43 -0.78
N ALA A 60 3.39 1.16 -1.15
CA ALA A 60 2.30 2.11 -0.97
C ALA A 60 2.03 2.41 0.52
N LEU A 61 2.02 1.39 1.38
CA LEU A 61 1.89 1.55 2.84
C LEU A 61 3.05 2.39 3.41
N CYS A 62 4.30 2.12 3.01
CA CYS A 62 5.45 2.92 3.42
C CYS A 62 5.33 4.40 3.00
N ASP A 63 4.93 4.66 1.76
CA ASP A 63 4.76 6.02 1.22
C ASP A 63 3.61 6.78 1.91
N LEU A 64 2.61 6.07 2.43
CA LEU A 64 1.53 6.57 3.26
C LEU A 64 1.92 6.75 4.74
N LYS A 65 3.13 6.34 5.15
CA LYS A 65 3.61 6.32 6.54
C LYS A 65 2.86 5.33 7.44
N CYS A 66 2.27 4.28 6.88
CA CYS A 66 1.72 3.15 7.63
C CYS A 66 2.85 2.19 8.05
N THR A 67 2.60 1.42 9.10
CA THR A 67 3.53 0.38 9.57
C THR A 67 3.57 -0.77 8.57
N VAL A 68 4.77 -1.22 8.21
CA VAL A 68 4.97 -2.38 7.32
C VAL A 68 6.08 -3.25 7.90
N GLU A 69 5.83 -4.55 7.95
CA GLU A 69 6.88 -5.52 8.23
C GLU A 69 7.72 -5.77 6.97
N LEU A 70 8.95 -5.26 7.01
CA LEU A 70 10.00 -5.60 6.05
C LEU A 70 10.74 -6.82 6.57
N GLN A 71 10.65 -7.92 5.83
CA GLN A 71 11.51 -9.07 6.06
C GLN A 71 12.83 -8.76 5.35
N GLU A 72 13.93 -8.60 6.08
CA GLU A 72 15.28 -8.51 5.49
C GLU A 72 15.75 -9.91 5.11
N PRO A 73 15.77 -10.30 3.82
CA PRO A 73 16.21 -11.64 3.44
C PRO A 73 17.74 -11.72 3.35
N TRP A 74 18.43 -10.58 3.27
CA TRP A 74 19.88 -10.52 3.16
C TRP A 74 20.51 -10.60 4.56
N LYS A 75 21.16 -11.73 4.85
CA LYS A 75 21.81 -12.01 6.13
C LYS A 75 23.26 -11.54 6.23
N GLY A 76 23.75 -10.78 5.25
CA GLY A 76 25.11 -10.26 5.26
C GLY A 76 26.17 -11.34 5.41
N SER A 77 26.28 -12.24 4.45
CA SER A 77 27.49 -13.07 4.36
C SER A 77 28.64 -12.19 3.86
N LEU A 78 29.59 -11.90 4.76
CA LEU A 78 30.93 -11.41 4.43
C LEU A 78 31.75 -12.51 3.73
#